data_AF-A0A3C1A6C1-F1
#
_entry.id   AF-A0A3C1A6C1-F1
#
_cell.length_a   1.000
_cell.length_b   1.000
_cell.length_c   1.000
_cell.angle_alpha   90.00
_cell.angle_beta   90.00
_cell.angle_gamma   90.00
#
_symmetry.space_group_name_H-M   'P 1'
#
loop_
_entity.id
_entity.type
_entity.pdbx_description
1 polymer ?
#
loop_
_entity_poly.entity_id
_entity_poly.type
_entity_poly.pdbx_seq_one_letter_code
_entity_poly.pdbx_strand_id
1 'polypeptide(L)' 'MEIMFNLGMVFALAGVAFAVSLAGMGSSKGVGIASEAASAVVADDPSKFGKLLVLQLLPGTQGLY' A
#
# COMPACT_ATOMS: atom_id res chain seq x y z
N MET A 1 28.13 7.70 -25.76
CA MET A 1 27.08 8.58 -25.22
C MET A 1 25.72 7.87 -25.16
N GLU A 2 25.29 7.17 -26.22
CA GLU A 2 24.04 6.37 -26.22
C GLU A 2 23.95 5.24 -25.18
N ILE A 3 25.06 4.53 -24.91
CA ILE A 3 25.08 3.44 -23.91
C ILE A 3 24.77 3.97 -22.50
N MET A 4 25.29 5.14 -22.16
CA MET A 4 25.06 5.76 -20.85
C MET A 4 23.62 6.27 -20.70
N PHE A 5 23.01 6.75 -21.80
CA PHE A 5 21.59 7.09 -21.85
C PHE A 5 20.68 5.86 -21.63
N ASN A 6 21.02 4.72 -22.25
CA ASN A 6 20.28 3.46 -22.06
C ASN A 6 20.38 2.94 -20.62
N LEU A 7 21.56 3.00 -20.00
CA LEU A 7 21.72 2.51 -18.62
C LEU A 7 21.02 3.42 -17.60
N GLY A 8 21.02 4.74 -17.83
CA GLY A 8 20.24 5.69 -17.01
C GLY A 8 18.73 5.39 -17.04
N MET A 9 18.18 5.07 -18.22
CA MET A 9 16.79 4.66 -18.37
C MET A 9 16.49 3.34 -17.63
N VAL A 10 17.37 2.36 -17.72
CA VAL A 10 17.22 1.07 -17.02
C VAL A 10 17.16 1.29 -15.50
N PHE A 11 18.05 2.09 -14.93
CA PHE A 11 18.02 2.38 -13.50
C PHE A 11 16.79 3.18 -13.06
N ALA A 12 16.32 4.12 -13.88
CA ALA A 12 15.09 4.86 -13.60
C ALA A 12 13.88 3.91 -13.53
N LEU A 13 13.73 3.03 -14.52
CA LEU A 13 12.64 2.04 -14.55
C LEU A 13 12.76 1.02 -13.40
N ALA A 14 13.96 0.57 -13.07
CA ALA A 14 14.19 -0.29 -11.91
C ALA A 14 13.78 0.40 -10.61
N GLY A 15 14.10 1.69 -10.46
CA GLY A 15 13.67 2.50 -9.31
C GLY A 15 12.15 2.59 -9.19
N VAL A 16 11.44 2.85 -10.30
CA VAL A 16 9.97 2.85 -10.34
C VAL A 16 9.41 1.50 -9.94
N ALA A 17 9.97 0.41 -10.50
CA ALA A 17 9.53 -0.95 -10.20
C ALA A 17 9.66 -1.28 -8.71
N PHE A 18 10.79 -0.93 -8.08
CA PHE A 18 10.99 -1.14 -6.65
C PHE A 18 10.06 -0.26 -5.79
N ALA A 19 9.94 1.03 -6.12
CA ALA A 19 9.10 1.96 -5.37
C ALA A 19 7.65 1.45 -5.32
N VAL A 20 7.04 1.19 -6.47
CA VAL A 20 5.64 0.75 -6.56
C VAL A 20 5.44 -0.62 -5.92
N SER A 21 6.37 -1.56 -6.15
CA SER A 21 6.22 -2.93 -5.64
C SER A 21 6.32 -2.98 -4.11
N LEU A 22 7.32 -2.34 -3.53
CA LEU A 22 7.55 -2.37 -2.09
C LEU A 22 6.47 -1.57 -1.34
N ALA A 23 6.10 -0.40 -1.85
CA ALA A 23 5.00 0.42 -1.33
C ALA A 23 3.66 -0.33 -1.36
N GLY A 24 3.33 -0.94 -2.51
CA GLY A 24 2.11 -1.73 -2.68
C GLY A 24 2.06 -2.98 -1.80
N MET A 25 3.17 -3.70 -1.65
CA MET A 25 3.26 -4.86 -0.76
C MET A 25 3.07 -4.47 0.71
N GLY A 26 3.71 -3.40 1.17
CA GLY A 26 3.53 -2.90 2.53
C GLY A 26 2.09 -2.46 2.80
N SER A 27 1.51 -1.71 1.85
CA SER A 27 0.12 -1.23 1.90
C SER A 27 -0.88 -2.38 2.00
N SER A 28 -0.85 -3.31 1.05
CA SER A 28 -1.76 -4.46 1.00
C SER A 28 -1.70 -5.33 2.27
N LYS A 29 -0.49 -5.59 2.78
CA LYS A 29 -0.31 -6.34 4.02
C LYS A 29 -0.92 -5.62 5.22
N GLY A 30 -0.66 -4.32 5.35
CA GLY A 30 -1.19 -3.53 6.46
C GLY A 30 -2.71 -3.39 6.41
N VAL A 31 -3.27 -3.15 5.22
CA VAL A 31 -4.72 -3.10 4.99
C VAL A 31 -5.36 -4.44 5.37
N GLY A 32 -4.78 -5.57 4.92
CA GLY A 32 -5.28 -6.91 5.26
C GLY A 32 -5.38 -7.14 6.77
N ILE A 33 -4.31 -6.85 7.52
CA ILE A 33 -4.29 -6.99 8.98
C ILE A 33 -5.35 -6.10 9.65
N ALA A 34 -5.45 -4.83 9.25
CA ALA A 34 -6.42 -3.91 9.82
C ALA A 34 -7.87 -4.30 9.48
N SER A 35 -8.11 -4.79 8.26
CA SER A 35 -9.42 -5.22 7.79
C SER A 35 -9.90 -6.51 8.44
N GLU A 36 -9.01 -7.48 8.71
CA GLU A 36 -9.33 -8.69 9.46
C GLU A 36 -9.85 -8.33 10.87
N ALA A 37 -9.13 -7.48 11.60
CA ALA A 37 -9.55 -7.03 12.91
C ALA A 37 -10.84 -6.19 12.87
N ALA A 38 -10.95 -5.28 11.91
CA ALA A 38 -12.14 -4.44 11.76
C ALA A 38 -13.40 -5.26 11.43
N SER A 39 -13.28 -6.29 10.60
CA SER A 39 -14.41 -7.13 10.20
C SER A 39 -15.04 -7.88 11.37
N ALA A 40 -14.22 -8.39 12.30
CA ALA A 40 -14.71 -9.01 13.52
C ALA A 40 -15.48 -8.02 14.40
N VAL A 41 -14.97 -6.79 14.55
CA VAL A 41 -15.65 -5.76 15.35
C VAL A 41 -16.95 -5.29 14.70
N VAL A 42 -16.98 -5.14 13.37
CA VAL A 42 -18.18 -4.72 12.62
C VAL A 42 -19.27 -5.81 12.66
N ALA A 43 -18.90 -7.09 12.70
CA ALA A 43 -19.84 -8.19 12.85
C ALA A 43 -20.60 -8.12 14.19
N ASP A 44 -19.92 -7.74 15.28
CA ASP A 44 -20.53 -7.56 16.60
C ASP A 44 -21.25 -6.21 16.75
N ASP A 45 -20.68 -5.13 16.22
CA ASP A 45 -21.18 -3.76 16.35
C ASP A 45 -21.05 -2.97 15.04
N PRO A 46 -22.07 -3.02 14.16
CA PRO A 46 -22.06 -2.36 12.87
C PRO A 46 -21.93 -0.83 12.95
N SER A 47 -22.31 -0.21 14.07
CA SER A 47 -22.24 1.24 14.25
C SER A 47 -20.80 1.78 14.21
N LYS A 48 -19.80 0.92 14.42
CA LYS A 48 -18.37 1.28 14.41
C LYS A 48 -17.74 1.31 13.03
N PHE A 49 -18.44 0.90 11.97
CA PHE A 49 -17.89 0.79 10.61
C PHE A 49 -17.15 2.05 10.16
N GLY A 50 -17.77 3.24 10.29
CA GLY A 50 -17.16 4.48 9.82
C GLY A 50 -15.82 4.83 10.51
N LYS A 51 -15.70 4.56 11.81
CA LYS A 51 -14.44 4.78 12.55
C LYS A 51 -13.38 3.77 12.15
N LEU A 52 -13.77 2.51 11.99
CA LEU A 52 -12.88 1.43 11.58
C LEU A 52 -12.44 1.56 10.12
N LEU A 53 -13.24 2.18 9.24
CA LEU A 53 -12.88 2.45 7.85
C LEU A 53 -11.65 3.38 7.78
N VAL A 54 -11.58 4.39 8.63
CA VAL A 54 -10.41 5.28 8.72
C VAL A 54 -9.16 4.49 9.14
N LEU A 55 -9.28 3.62 10.15
CA LEU A 55 -8.16 2.80 10.62
C LEU A 55 -7.69 1.78 9.56
N GLN A 56 -8.59 1.24 8.75
CA GLN A 56 -8.27 0.35 7.63
C GLN A 56 -7.59 1.09 6.46
N LEU A 57 -7.87 2.38 6.27
CA LEU A 57 -7.26 3.20 5.23
C LEU A 57 -5.86 3.70 5.59
N LEU A 58 -5.51 3.79 6.88
CA LEU A 58 -4.20 4.28 7.33
C LEU A 58 -3.02 3.51 6.71
N PRO A 59 -2.99 2.16 6.69
CA PRO A 59 -1.93 1.44 6.00
C PRO A 59 -2.00 1.60 4.47
N GLY A 60 -3.19 1.87 3.92
CA GLY A 60 -3.42 2.09 2.50
C GLY A 60 -2.60 3.24 1.92
N THR A 61 -2.30 4.27 2.74
CA THR A 61 -1.49 5.41 2.31
C THR A 61 -0.06 5.03 1.93
N GLN A 62 0.45 3.89 2.40
CA GLN A 62 1.76 3.38 1.99
C GLN A 62 1.83 3.06 0.50
N GLY A 63 0.70 2.83 -0.18
CA GLY A 63 0.66 2.65 -1.63
C GLY A 63 0.53 3.96 -2.41
N LEU A 64 0.26 5.08 -1.72
CA LEU A 64 0.17 6.42 -2.31
C LEU A 64 1.50 7.18 -2.23
N TYR A 65 2.32 6.87 -1.23
CA TYR A 65 3.70 7.34 -1.12
C TYR A 65 4.63 6.58 -2.07
#